data_AF-A0A2V3UD48-F1
#
_entry.id   AF-A0A2V3UD48-F1
#
_cell.length_a   1.000
_cell.length_b   1.000
_cell.length_c   1.000
_cell.angle_alpha   90.00
_cell.angle_beta   90.00
_cell.angle_gamma   90.00
#
_symmetry.space_group_name_H-M   'P 1'
#
loop_
_entity.id
_entity.type
_entity.pdbx_description
1 polymer ?
#
loop_
_entity_poly.entity_id
_entity_poly.type
_entity_poly.pdbx_seq_one_letter_code
_entity_poly.pdbx_strand_id
1 'polypeptide(L)'
;MLTISEMTVLDGVFGKSESVVDSSVSRQGDDGGKRRPLGESVADEITRIILAGEIRPGEKVPEVEIARRLGVSRGPVREACRQLREAGLLSGEAFRGCFVRTFTQSEVEEIYVLRSLLESAAVAKATELGSAAELKQVEGALEAFETAVLANSRQRAIEADVAFHTAICAAARNERVTTTFAKLAVELQLLQILIPSAPENLKAAALDHRGLFKALVDRRPDRAVSKMAEHLQEERDTILQYLNPHGGATPRSDAAWSLRQPDLGEQKLAARIRLRRHEPSDLPLLGRMNRQSLDDQGHRNAMTAEQLEERFAQFAEQGWSIDLFVLEDEVIGYALHRYEPDPLEPGGRRIHLRGYYIVKDRRLSDAPRLAFQALVKERYRPGERIYLEAIENNPGGKLFWARNGFTPFSTIMEYLIDDAG
;
A
#
# COMPACT_ATOMS: atom_id res chain seq x y z
N MET A 1 9.78 10.06 36.05
CA MET A 1 11.14 10.41 35.62
C MET A 1 11.64 9.22 34.82
N LEU A 2 11.47 9.25 33.50
CA LEU A 2 12.07 8.24 32.61
C LEU A 2 13.54 8.63 32.43
N THR A 3 14.43 7.64 32.37
CA THR A 3 15.87 7.83 32.35
C THR A 3 16.35 8.28 30.97
N ILE A 4 17.41 9.09 30.95
CA ILE A 4 18.08 9.68 29.77
C ILE A 4 18.48 8.65 28.68
N SER A 5 18.41 7.35 28.99
CA SER A 5 18.75 6.25 28.09
C SER A 5 17.73 5.98 26.98
N GLU A 6 16.43 6.28 27.17
CA GLU A 6 15.40 5.98 26.15
C GLU A 6 15.31 7.06 25.05
N MET A 7 15.58 8.33 25.37
CA MET A 7 15.64 9.41 24.36
C MET A 7 16.83 9.28 23.40
N THR A 8 17.93 8.67 23.85
CA THR A 8 19.15 8.54 23.05
C THR A 8 18.97 7.52 21.90
N VAL A 9 18.07 6.54 22.04
CA VAL A 9 17.80 5.55 20.98
C VAL A 9 17.01 6.18 19.82
N LEU A 10 16.12 7.14 20.10
CA LEU A 10 15.38 7.86 19.07
C LEU A 10 16.27 8.90 18.36
N ASP A 11 17.08 9.66 19.10
CA ASP A 11 18.01 10.64 18.50
C ASP A 11 19.14 9.98 17.68
N GLY A 12 19.52 8.74 18.03
CA GLY A 12 20.54 7.95 17.34
C GLY A 12 20.07 7.29 16.05
N VAL A 13 18.80 6.85 15.98
CA VAL A 13 18.20 6.15 14.81
C VAL A 13 17.63 7.14 13.77
N PHE A 14 17.28 8.36 14.19
CA PHE A 14 16.53 9.32 13.35
C PHE A 14 17.29 10.62 13.09
N GLY A 15 18.62 10.54 13.01
CA GLY A 15 19.59 11.58 12.65
C GLY A 15 19.08 13.03 12.50
N LYS A 16 19.62 13.95 13.30
CA LYS A 16 19.47 15.41 13.09
C LYS A 16 19.76 15.78 11.64
N SER A 17 18.78 16.40 10.97
CA SER A 17 18.95 17.00 9.65
C SER A 17 19.80 18.26 9.76
N GLU A 18 21.10 18.16 9.50
CA GLU A 18 21.91 19.34 9.15
C GLU A 18 21.86 19.54 7.63
N SER A 19 21.55 20.77 7.24
CA SER A 19 21.45 21.26 5.87
C SER A 19 22.78 21.14 5.12
N VAL A 20 22.80 20.39 4.01
CA VAL A 20 23.98 20.33 3.13
C VAL A 20 23.87 21.43 2.08
N VAL A 21 24.74 22.44 2.23
CA VAL A 21 25.12 23.39 1.17
C VAL A 21 26.40 22.88 0.52
N ASP A 22 26.42 22.96 -0.81
CA ASP A 22 27.47 22.54 -1.73
C ASP A 22 28.83 23.24 -1.50
N SER A 23 29.94 22.49 -1.64
CA SER A 23 31.12 22.92 -2.42
C SER A 23 32.28 21.91 -2.35
N SER A 24 33.08 21.99 -3.40
CA SER A 24 34.05 21.02 -3.90
C SER A 24 35.49 21.14 -3.35
N VAL A 25 36.21 20.01 -3.42
CA VAL A 25 37.68 19.80 -3.50
C VAL A 25 38.52 19.79 -2.19
N SER A 26 39.34 18.72 -2.09
CA SER A 26 40.70 18.61 -1.51
C SER A 26 40.85 17.59 -0.37
N ARG A 27 41.83 16.70 -0.52
CA ARG A 27 42.21 15.63 0.41
C ARG A 27 43.02 16.14 1.61
N GLN A 28 42.90 15.37 2.69
CA GLN A 28 43.81 15.20 3.84
C GLN A 28 43.85 16.28 4.92
N GLY A 29 43.39 15.88 6.12
CA GLY A 29 43.62 16.56 7.39
C GLY A 29 42.79 15.89 8.49
N ASP A 30 43.48 15.21 9.40
CA ASP A 30 42.97 14.62 10.64
C ASP A 30 42.29 15.68 11.51
N ASP A 31 40.99 15.54 11.78
CA ASP A 31 40.31 16.28 12.85
C ASP A 31 39.34 15.35 13.59
N GLY A 32 39.39 15.45 14.92
CA GLY A 32 38.79 14.57 15.91
C GLY A 32 37.26 14.69 16.02
N GLY A 33 36.55 14.55 14.90
CA GLY A 33 35.10 14.38 14.88
C GLY A 33 34.74 13.00 15.44
N LYS A 34 33.95 12.96 16.52
CA LYS A 34 33.35 11.73 17.09
C LYS A 34 32.89 10.81 15.96
N ARG A 35 33.65 9.76 15.65
CA ARG A 35 33.18 8.68 14.77
C ARG A 35 31.94 8.11 15.44
N ARG A 36 30.75 8.27 14.82
CA ARG A 36 29.54 7.61 15.28
C ARG A 36 29.85 6.11 15.44
N PRO A 37 29.45 5.46 16.55
CA PRO A 37 29.68 4.04 16.75
C PRO A 37 29.21 3.25 15.51
N LEU A 38 30.04 2.30 15.05
CA LEU A 38 29.75 1.51 13.84
C LEU A 38 28.37 0.81 13.89
N GLY A 39 27.81 0.55 15.07
CA GLY A 39 26.48 -0.05 15.24
C GLY A 39 25.32 0.91 14.92
N GLU A 40 25.42 2.20 15.29
CA GLU A 40 24.41 3.23 14.99
C GLU A 40 24.33 3.45 13.48
N SER A 41 25.48 3.52 12.80
CA SER A 41 25.54 3.61 11.33
C SER A 41 24.88 2.44 10.61
N VAL A 42 24.78 1.25 11.24
CA VAL A 42 24.14 0.07 10.64
C VAL A 42 22.63 0.09 10.88
N ALA A 43 22.17 0.52 12.06
CA ALA A 43 20.76 0.69 12.35
C ALA A 43 20.12 1.77 11.47
N ASP A 44 20.84 2.89 11.26
CA ASP A 44 20.43 3.97 10.36
C ASP A 44 20.26 3.47 8.92
N GLU A 45 21.23 2.69 8.41
CA GLU A 45 21.15 2.16 7.05
C GLU A 45 19.99 1.17 6.90
N ILE A 46 19.76 0.30 7.89
CA ILE A 46 18.60 -0.62 7.88
C ILE A 46 17.29 0.19 7.89
N THR A 47 17.20 1.22 8.72
CA THR A 47 16.01 2.08 8.79
C THR A 47 15.81 2.79 7.46
N ARG A 48 16.86 3.37 6.86
CA ARG A 48 16.82 4.04 5.57
C ARG A 48 16.28 3.14 4.45
N ILE A 49 16.79 1.91 4.31
CA ILE A 49 16.32 0.97 3.27
C ILE A 49 14.86 0.53 3.51
N ILE A 50 14.41 0.45 4.76
CA ILE A 50 13.01 0.18 5.11
C ILE A 50 12.14 1.36 4.68
N LEU A 51 12.46 2.58 5.13
CA LEU A 51 11.67 3.78 4.85
C LEU A 51 11.66 4.14 3.35
N ALA A 52 12.75 3.85 2.63
CA ALA A 52 12.79 3.97 1.16
C ALA A 52 11.90 2.94 0.45
N GLY A 53 11.42 1.91 1.16
CA GLY A 53 10.63 0.81 0.61
C GLY A 53 11.46 -0.21 -0.18
N GLU A 54 12.79 -0.21 -0.01
CA GLU A 54 13.68 -1.18 -0.65
C GLU A 54 13.46 -2.60 -0.07
N ILE A 55 13.16 -2.66 1.23
CA ILE A 55 12.64 -3.85 1.93
C ILE A 55 11.29 -3.53 2.58
N ARG A 56 10.30 -4.40 2.37
CA ARG A 56 8.90 -4.18 2.79
C ARG A 56 8.57 -4.87 4.11
N PRO A 57 7.50 -4.44 4.83
CA PRO A 57 6.92 -5.17 5.94
C PRO A 57 6.78 -6.68 5.65
N GLY A 58 7.37 -7.52 6.51
CA GLY A 58 7.38 -8.98 6.40
C GLY A 58 8.57 -9.57 5.64
N GLU A 59 9.37 -8.74 4.95
CA GLU A 59 10.58 -9.19 4.29
C GLU A 59 11.73 -9.37 5.30
N LYS A 60 12.62 -10.32 4.99
CA LYS A 60 13.80 -10.61 5.81
C LYS A 60 14.87 -9.56 5.56
N VAL A 61 15.46 -9.03 6.63
CA VAL A 61 16.60 -8.12 6.56
C VAL A 61 17.81 -8.86 5.97
N PRO A 62 18.44 -8.37 4.88
CA PRO A 62 19.56 -9.04 4.23
C PRO A 62 20.88 -8.79 4.98
N GLU A 63 21.00 -9.35 6.20
CA GLU A 63 22.11 -9.08 7.13
C GLU A 63 23.50 -9.23 6.51
N VAL A 64 23.69 -10.22 5.63
CA VAL A 64 24.98 -10.50 4.96
C VAL A 64 25.32 -9.42 3.95
N GLU A 65 24.33 -8.97 3.19
CA GLU A 65 24.53 -7.96 2.17
C GLU A 65 24.83 -6.61 2.81
N ILE A 66 24.09 -6.25 3.87
CA ILE A 66 24.30 -5.02 4.63
C ILE A 66 25.71 -5.00 5.25
N ALA A 67 26.13 -6.11 5.89
CA ALA A 67 27.48 -6.25 6.42
C ALA A 67 28.55 -6.01 5.34
N ARG A 68 28.37 -6.62 4.16
CA ARG A 68 29.28 -6.48 3.02
C ARG A 68 29.31 -5.05 2.47
N ARG A 69 28.16 -4.40 2.31
CA ARG A 69 28.03 -3.03 1.78
C ARG A 69 28.70 -2.02 2.71
N LEU A 70 28.52 -2.17 4.02
CA LEU A 70 29.07 -1.25 5.02
C LEU A 70 30.50 -1.59 5.45
N GLY A 71 31.08 -2.69 4.94
CA GLY A 71 32.43 -3.12 5.28
C GLY A 71 32.60 -3.55 6.74
N VAL A 72 31.52 -4.05 7.38
CA VAL A 72 31.50 -4.45 8.79
C VAL A 72 31.35 -5.96 8.96
N SER A 73 31.69 -6.47 10.15
CA SER A 73 31.41 -7.88 10.49
C SER A 73 29.91 -8.10 10.77
N ARG A 74 29.49 -9.36 10.92
CA ARG A 74 28.07 -9.70 11.22
C ARG A 74 27.65 -9.31 12.65
N GLY A 75 28.60 -9.03 13.55
CA GLY A 75 28.33 -8.66 14.95
C GLY A 75 27.52 -7.35 15.07
N PRO A 76 28.02 -6.23 14.51
CA PRO A 76 27.29 -4.96 14.48
C PRO A 76 25.91 -5.04 13.84
N VAL A 77 25.74 -5.82 12.78
CA VAL A 77 24.43 -6.01 12.12
C VAL A 77 23.42 -6.69 13.04
N ARG A 78 23.85 -7.71 13.79
CA ARG A 78 22.98 -8.38 14.77
C ARG A 78 22.58 -7.47 15.91
N GLU A 79 23.50 -6.62 16.36
CA GLU A 79 23.23 -5.64 17.42
C GLU A 79 22.26 -4.56 16.94
N ALA A 80 22.45 -4.02 15.74
CA ALA A 80 21.49 -3.11 15.11
C ALA A 80 20.11 -3.75 14.97
N CYS A 81 20.04 -5.02 14.53
CA CYS A 81 18.77 -5.73 14.45
C CYS A 81 18.13 -6.00 15.83
N ARG A 82 18.91 -6.13 16.91
CA ARG A 82 18.38 -6.21 18.28
C ARG A 82 17.73 -4.89 18.67
N GLN A 83 18.44 -3.78 18.47
CA GLN A 83 17.94 -2.43 18.76
C GLN A 83 16.67 -2.11 17.97
N LEU A 84 16.64 -2.41 16.68
CA LEU A 84 15.47 -2.16 15.83
C LEU A 84 14.28 -3.09 16.14
N ARG A 85 14.50 -4.26 16.76
CA ARG A 85 13.41 -5.08 17.32
C ARG A 85 12.85 -4.47 18.61
N GLU A 86 13.71 -3.95 19.49
CA GLU A 86 13.28 -3.24 20.70
C GLU A 86 12.52 -1.96 20.36
N ALA A 87 12.89 -1.28 19.29
CA ALA A 87 12.18 -0.12 18.75
C ALA A 87 10.89 -0.48 17.99
N GLY A 88 10.60 -1.77 17.75
CA GLY A 88 9.40 -2.21 17.04
C GLY A 88 9.45 -2.06 15.51
N LEU A 89 10.60 -1.70 14.92
CA LEU A 89 10.77 -1.61 13.47
C LEU A 89 10.93 -3.00 12.83
N LEU A 90 11.58 -3.92 13.55
CA LEU A 90 11.80 -5.29 13.14
C LEU A 90 11.08 -6.28 14.08
N SER A 91 10.86 -7.48 13.58
CA SER A 91 10.39 -8.65 14.30
C SER A 91 11.32 -9.84 14.06
N GLY A 92 11.22 -10.90 14.87
CA GLY A 92 11.93 -12.15 14.61
C GLY A 92 12.21 -13.00 15.83
N GLU A 93 12.18 -14.31 15.62
CA GLU A 93 12.52 -15.34 16.61
C GLU A 93 14.02 -15.69 16.53
N ALA A 94 14.57 -16.21 17.64
CA ALA A 94 15.92 -16.74 17.66
C ALA A 94 16.13 -17.75 16.50
N PHE A 95 17.29 -17.67 15.83
CA PHE A 95 17.70 -18.55 14.72
C PHE A 95 16.92 -18.45 13.40
N ARG A 96 15.87 -17.63 13.30
CA ARG A 96 15.12 -17.39 12.03
C ARG A 96 15.53 -16.13 11.28
N GLY A 97 16.28 -15.26 11.94
CA GLY A 97 16.75 -13.96 11.41
C GLY A 97 15.76 -12.83 11.73
N CYS A 98 16.05 -11.63 11.22
CA CYS A 98 15.21 -10.45 11.47
C CYS A 98 14.36 -10.09 10.26
N PHE A 99 13.11 -9.71 10.50
CA PHE A 99 12.11 -9.37 9.49
C PHE A 99 11.57 -7.98 9.75
N VAL A 100 11.24 -7.22 8.71
CA VAL A 100 10.52 -5.96 8.90
C VAL A 100 9.17 -6.25 9.55
N ARG A 101 8.80 -5.52 10.58
CA ARG A 101 7.55 -5.77 11.31
C ARG A 101 6.33 -5.66 10.38
N THR A 102 5.32 -6.47 10.65
CA THR A 102 4.01 -6.44 9.99
C THR A 102 2.93 -6.12 11.00
N PHE A 103 1.78 -5.69 10.50
CA PHE A 103 0.62 -5.31 11.30
C PHE A 103 -0.59 -6.13 10.87
N THR A 104 -1.41 -6.52 11.83
CA THR A 104 -2.75 -7.03 11.59
C THR A 104 -3.73 -5.87 11.42
N GLN A 105 -4.91 -6.15 10.84
CA GLN A 105 -5.97 -5.15 10.75
C GLN A 105 -6.39 -4.62 12.13
N SER A 106 -6.52 -5.50 13.13
CA SER A 106 -6.85 -5.10 14.52
C SER A 106 -5.82 -4.13 15.08
N GLU A 107 -4.52 -4.41 14.91
CA GLU A 107 -3.46 -3.51 15.36
C GLU A 107 -3.54 -2.14 14.67
N VAL A 108 -3.80 -2.10 13.36
CA VAL A 108 -3.98 -0.83 12.64
C VAL A 108 -5.19 -0.07 13.19
N GLU A 109 -6.32 -0.74 13.39
CA GLU A 109 -7.52 -0.11 13.97
C GLU A 109 -7.25 0.44 15.38
N GLU A 110 -6.58 -0.33 16.25
CA GLU A 110 -6.20 0.07 17.60
C GLU A 110 -5.25 1.29 17.61
N ILE A 111 -4.24 1.28 16.74
CA ILE A 111 -3.30 2.40 16.56
C ILE A 111 -4.08 3.65 16.14
N TYR A 112 -4.98 3.54 15.16
CA TYR A 112 -5.73 4.70 14.66
C TYR A 112 -6.79 5.23 15.63
N VAL A 113 -7.38 4.37 16.46
CA VAL A 113 -8.23 4.83 17.59
C VAL A 113 -7.40 5.63 18.58
N LEU A 114 -6.21 5.14 18.95
CA LEU A 114 -5.33 5.84 19.87
C LEU A 114 -4.83 7.17 19.29
N ARG A 115 -4.40 7.19 18.02
CA ARG A 115 -4.07 8.40 17.27
C ARG A 115 -5.19 9.42 17.32
N SER A 116 -6.41 9.01 16.94
CA SER A 116 -7.58 9.89 16.94
C SER A 116 -7.82 10.53 18.30
N LEU A 117 -7.68 9.78 19.41
CA LEU A 117 -7.86 10.31 20.76
C LEU A 117 -6.76 11.31 21.14
N LEU A 118 -5.49 10.97 20.88
CA LEU A 118 -4.34 11.80 21.25
C LEU A 118 -4.25 13.06 20.40
N GLU A 119 -4.32 12.91 19.09
CA GLU A 119 -4.08 13.98 18.12
C GLU A 119 -5.26 14.96 18.05
N SER A 120 -6.50 14.50 18.25
CA SER A 120 -7.65 15.40 18.39
C SER A 120 -7.55 16.27 19.65
N ALA A 121 -7.15 15.68 20.78
CA ALA A 121 -6.91 16.45 22.01
C ALA A 121 -5.72 17.40 21.84
N ALA A 122 -4.65 16.95 21.18
CA ALA A 122 -3.48 17.75 20.89
C ALA A 122 -3.80 18.95 20.02
N VAL A 123 -4.47 18.74 18.88
CA VAL A 123 -4.75 19.80 17.92
C VAL A 123 -5.69 20.84 18.51
N ALA A 124 -6.69 20.45 19.31
CA ALA A 124 -7.53 21.38 20.05
C ALA A 124 -6.69 22.29 20.97
N LYS A 125 -5.80 21.68 21.78
CA LYS A 125 -4.95 22.42 22.72
C LYS A 125 -3.88 23.26 22.03
N ALA A 126 -3.27 22.76 20.96
CA ALA A 126 -2.31 23.51 20.16
C ALA A 126 -2.98 24.73 19.50
N THR A 127 -4.22 24.58 19.04
CA THR A 127 -5.02 25.68 18.51
C THR A 127 -5.33 26.73 19.56
N GLU A 128 -5.56 26.35 20.82
CA GLU A 128 -5.81 27.28 21.92
C GLU A 128 -4.54 27.95 22.47
N LEU A 129 -3.47 27.18 22.66
CA LEU A 129 -2.33 27.55 23.52
C LEU A 129 -0.99 27.66 22.78
N GLY A 130 -0.89 27.13 21.56
CA GLY A 130 0.35 27.09 20.81
C GLY A 130 0.90 28.49 20.55
N SER A 131 2.16 28.73 20.92
CA SER A 131 2.85 29.99 20.66
C SER A 131 3.22 30.14 19.18
N ALA A 132 3.54 31.36 18.76
CA ALA A 132 4.03 31.61 17.40
C ALA A 132 5.30 30.79 17.07
N ALA A 133 6.18 30.56 18.06
CA ALA A 133 7.38 29.76 17.87
C ALA A 133 7.06 28.28 17.66
N GLU A 134 6.11 27.72 18.42
CA GLU A 134 5.67 26.33 18.28
C GLU A 134 4.93 26.11 16.96
N LEU A 135 4.02 27.03 16.57
CA LEU A 135 3.33 26.95 15.28
C LEU A 135 4.29 27.08 14.09
N LYS A 136 5.39 27.83 14.23
CA LYS A 136 6.45 27.88 13.22
C LYS A 136 7.19 26.54 13.07
N GLN A 137 7.30 25.73 14.13
CA GLN A 137 7.87 24.37 14.02
C GLN A 137 6.91 23.45 13.25
N VAL A 138 5.60 23.57 13.50
CA VAL A 138 4.57 22.83 12.73
C VAL A 138 4.64 23.22 11.25
N GLU A 139 4.74 24.51 10.94
CA GLU A 139 4.89 25.02 9.58
C GLU A 139 6.15 24.47 8.90
N GLY A 140 7.30 24.50 9.58
CA GLY A 140 8.55 23.98 9.03
C GLY A 140 8.50 22.49 8.70
N ALA A 141 7.81 21.68 9.52
CA ALA A 141 7.59 20.27 9.22
C ALA A 141 6.67 20.06 7.99
N LEU A 142 5.63 20.87 7.84
CA LEU A 142 4.76 20.87 6.66
C LEU A 142 5.52 21.27 5.39
N GLU A 143 6.33 22.32 5.45
CA GLU A 143 7.16 22.75 4.31
C GLU A 143 8.17 21.67 3.91
N ALA A 144 8.75 20.98 4.89
CA ALA A 144 9.62 19.83 4.64
C ALA A 144 8.87 18.68 3.96
N PHE A 145 7.63 18.40 4.39
CA PHE A 145 6.76 17.40 3.77
C PHE A 145 6.48 17.76 2.31
N GLU A 146 5.98 18.97 2.04
CA GLU A 146 5.69 19.44 0.69
C GLU A 146 6.92 19.42 -0.22
N THR A 147 8.08 19.83 0.30
CA THR A 147 9.36 19.75 -0.42
C THR A 147 9.73 18.30 -0.77
N ALA A 148 9.54 17.37 0.16
CA ALA A 148 9.79 15.96 -0.06
C ALA A 148 8.84 15.36 -1.11
N VAL A 149 7.57 15.74 -1.08
CA VAL A 149 6.57 15.36 -2.10
C VAL A 149 6.97 15.86 -3.49
N LEU A 150 7.36 17.12 -3.62
CA LEU A 150 7.83 17.69 -4.90
C LEU A 150 9.10 17.01 -5.41
N ALA A 151 9.99 16.61 -4.51
CA ALA A 151 11.21 15.88 -4.84
C ALA A 151 10.99 14.37 -5.09
N ASN A 152 9.74 13.89 -5.04
CA ASN A 152 9.38 12.46 -5.10
C ASN A 152 10.19 11.59 -4.12
N SER A 153 10.53 12.15 -2.97
CA SER A 153 11.37 11.50 -1.97
C SER A 153 10.49 10.87 -0.89
N ARG A 154 10.09 9.62 -1.12
CA ARG A 154 9.23 8.85 -0.21
C ARG A 154 9.72 8.90 1.24
N GLN A 155 10.99 8.55 1.46
CA GLN A 155 11.57 8.50 2.80
C GLN A 155 11.40 9.84 3.53
N ARG A 156 11.79 10.95 2.88
CA ARG A 156 11.70 12.28 3.48
C ARG A 156 10.25 12.71 3.72
N ALA A 157 9.32 12.27 2.87
CA ALA A 157 7.89 12.55 3.07
C ALA A 157 7.36 11.82 4.32
N ILE A 158 7.69 10.54 4.50
CA ILE A 158 7.29 9.77 5.70
C ILE A 158 7.88 10.39 6.98
N GLU A 159 9.17 10.76 6.94
CA GLU A 159 9.84 11.40 8.08
C GLU A 159 9.19 12.75 8.42
N ALA A 160 8.87 13.56 7.42
CA ALA A 160 8.25 14.87 7.60
C ALA A 160 6.78 14.79 8.05
N ASP A 161 6.00 13.80 7.60
CA ASP A 161 4.63 13.57 8.06
C ASP A 161 4.61 13.30 9.57
N VAL A 162 5.44 12.37 10.04
CA VAL A 162 5.54 12.06 11.47
C VAL A 162 6.05 13.26 12.27
N ALA A 163 6.99 14.04 11.71
CA ALA A 163 7.46 15.27 12.34
C ALA A 163 6.35 16.33 12.46
N PHE A 164 5.49 16.45 11.46
CA PHE A 164 4.35 17.37 11.46
C PHE A 164 3.36 17.05 12.59
N HIS A 165 2.91 15.80 12.70
CA HIS A 165 2.01 15.36 13.78
C HIS A 165 2.67 15.47 15.17
N THR A 166 3.97 15.14 15.26
CA THR A 166 4.76 15.30 16.49
C THR A 166 4.82 16.77 16.93
N ALA A 167 5.02 17.71 16.00
CA ALA A 167 5.05 19.13 16.28
C ALA A 167 3.69 19.65 16.78
N ILE A 168 2.58 19.17 16.23
CA ILE A 168 1.23 19.47 16.73
C ILE A 168 1.08 18.97 18.18
N CYS A 169 1.49 17.73 18.44
CA CYS A 169 1.46 17.16 19.79
C CYS A 169 2.32 17.93 20.79
N ALA A 170 3.50 18.40 20.38
CA ALA A 170 4.35 19.26 21.21
C ALA A 170 3.71 20.63 21.48
N ALA A 171 3.08 21.24 20.47
CA ALA A 171 2.40 22.53 20.59
C ALA A 171 1.18 22.48 21.54
N ALA A 172 0.64 21.29 21.82
CA ALA A 172 -0.40 21.08 22.82
C ALA A 172 0.09 21.29 24.27
N ARG A 173 1.41 21.34 24.49
CA ARG A 173 2.06 21.47 25.81
C ARG A 173 1.62 20.43 26.83
N ASN A 174 1.33 19.22 26.34
CA ASN A 174 1.02 18.06 27.17
C ASN A 174 2.09 16.99 26.93
N GLU A 175 3.07 16.94 27.82
CA GLU A 175 4.21 16.01 27.73
C GLU A 175 3.76 14.54 27.64
N ARG A 176 2.64 14.18 28.27
CA ARG A 176 2.11 12.80 28.18
C ARG A 176 1.58 12.48 26.79
N VAL A 177 0.94 13.44 26.12
CA VAL A 177 0.51 13.25 24.73
C VAL A 177 1.72 13.14 23.82
N THR A 178 2.68 14.07 23.91
CA THR A 178 3.90 14.03 23.10
C THR A 178 4.69 12.73 23.27
N THR A 179 4.90 12.28 24.51
CA THR A 179 5.69 11.06 24.78
C THR A 179 4.95 9.79 24.39
N THR A 180 3.62 9.73 24.49
CA THR A 180 2.85 8.59 23.99
C THR A 180 2.83 8.56 22.46
N PHE A 181 2.62 9.70 21.81
CA PHE A 181 2.65 9.77 20.34
C PHE A 181 4.02 9.40 19.76
N ALA A 182 5.11 9.85 20.40
CA ALA A 182 6.47 9.49 19.98
C ALA A 182 6.74 7.98 19.98
N LYS A 183 6.04 7.20 20.80
CA LYS A 183 6.15 5.73 20.80
C LYS A 183 5.47 5.09 19.59
N LEU A 184 4.45 5.74 19.03
CA LEU A 184 3.76 5.31 17.82
C LEU A 184 4.54 5.65 16.56
N ALA A 185 5.41 6.67 16.60
CA ALA A 185 6.12 7.20 15.44
C ALA A 185 6.72 6.12 14.52
N VAL A 186 7.43 5.13 15.09
CA VAL A 186 8.04 4.03 14.33
C VAL A 186 6.99 3.18 13.62
N GLU A 187 5.87 2.90 14.28
CA GLU A 187 4.75 2.15 13.71
C GLU A 187 4.10 2.93 12.57
N LEU A 188 3.92 4.23 12.73
CA LEU A 188 3.34 5.11 11.71
C LEU A 188 4.20 5.13 10.45
N GLN A 189 5.52 5.27 10.60
CA GLN A 189 6.44 5.22 9.47
C GLN A 189 6.32 3.89 8.71
N LEU A 190 6.25 2.76 9.42
CA LEU A 190 6.08 1.45 8.78
C LEU A 190 4.73 1.31 8.05
N LEU A 191 3.65 1.81 8.65
CA LEU A 191 2.32 1.78 8.03
C LEU A 191 2.29 2.63 6.76
N GLN A 192 2.97 3.78 6.73
CA GLN A 192 3.08 4.62 5.53
C GLN A 192 3.94 3.98 4.41
N ILE A 193 4.80 3.00 4.71
CA ILE A 193 5.47 2.18 3.68
C ILE A 193 4.48 1.28 2.92
N LEU A 194 3.31 1.00 3.48
CA LEU A 194 2.29 0.21 2.79
C LEU A 194 1.60 1.02 1.69
N ILE A 195 1.45 2.33 1.88
CA ILE A 195 0.77 3.22 0.93
C ILE A 195 1.67 3.46 -0.30
N PRO A 196 1.22 3.16 -1.53
CA PRO A 196 2.00 3.46 -2.74
C PRO A 196 2.35 4.93 -2.83
N SER A 197 3.62 5.22 -3.15
CA SER A 197 4.15 6.58 -3.32
C SER A 197 3.73 7.23 -4.65
N ALA A 198 2.49 6.98 -5.07
CA ALA A 198 1.94 7.60 -6.25
C ALA A 198 1.88 9.12 -6.01
N PRO A 199 2.44 9.97 -6.91
CA PRO A 199 2.55 11.40 -6.69
C PRO A 199 1.22 12.09 -6.34
N GLU A 200 0.10 11.57 -6.84
CA GLU A 200 -1.25 12.03 -6.55
C GLU A 200 -1.65 11.85 -5.08
N ASN A 201 -1.31 10.73 -4.46
CA ASN A 201 -1.64 10.45 -3.05
C ASN A 201 -0.86 11.39 -2.12
N LEU A 202 0.43 11.60 -2.41
CA LEU A 202 1.29 12.47 -1.63
C LEU A 202 0.89 13.95 -1.75
N LYS A 203 0.40 14.38 -2.93
CA LYS A 203 -0.14 15.73 -3.13
C LYS A 203 -1.45 15.95 -2.39
N ALA A 204 -2.33 14.95 -2.36
CA ALA A 204 -3.57 15.02 -1.58
C ALA A 204 -3.26 15.20 -0.08
N ALA A 205 -2.38 14.36 0.48
CA ALA A 205 -1.96 14.47 1.88
C ALA A 205 -1.36 15.84 2.22
N ALA A 206 -0.58 16.43 1.32
CA ALA A 206 -0.03 17.78 1.52
C ALA A 206 -1.13 18.85 1.60
N LEU A 207 -2.19 18.74 0.79
CA LEU A 207 -3.34 19.65 0.85
C LEU A 207 -4.11 19.49 2.17
N ASP A 208 -4.27 18.25 2.66
CA ASP A 208 -4.95 17.99 3.92
C ASP A 208 -4.18 18.56 5.12
N HIS A 209 -2.86 18.30 5.20
CA HIS A 209 -2.00 18.89 6.23
C HIS A 209 -2.03 20.42 6.19
N ARG A 210 -2.00 21.03 4.99
CA ARG A 210 -2.09 22.48 4.83
C ARG A 210 -3.43 23.02 5.32
N GLY A 211 -4.53 22.31 5.07
CA GLY A 211 -5.85 22.61 5.61
C GLY A 211 -5.88 22.56 7.14
N LEU A 212 -5.26 21.54 7.73
CA LEU A 212 -5.13 21.39 9.18
C LEU A 212 -4.30 22.51 9.81
N PHE A 213 -3.13 22.82 9.25
CA PHE A 213 -2.28 23.92 9.70
C PHE A 213 -3.00 25.27 9.62
N LYS A 214 -3.78 25.48 8.55
CA LYS A 214 -4.62 26.68 8.44
C LYS A 214 -5.63 26.78 9.59
N ALA A 215 -6.28 25.69 9.96
CA ALA A 215 -7.23 25.68 11.08
C ALA A 215 -6.57 25.99 12.44
N LEU A 216 -5.34 25.51 12.64
CA LEU A 216 -4.48 25.84 13.80
C LEU A 216 -4.17 27.34 13.85
N VAL A 217 -3.70 27.93 12.74
CA VAL A 217 -3.32 29.36 12.67
C VAL A 217 -4.54 30.27 12.78
N ASP A 218 -5.67 29.91 12.16
CA ASP A 218 -6.93 30.67 12.22
C ASP A 218 -7.63 30.55 13.59
N ARG A 219 -7.05 29.81 14.54
CA ARG A 219 -7.56 29.59 15.91
C ARG A 219 -8.98 29.03 15.93
N ARG A 220 -9.24 28.01 15.09
CA ARG A 220 -10.56 27.35 14.97
C ARG A 220 -10.49 25.91 15.51
N PRO A 221 -10.60 25.69 16.84
CA PRO A 221 -10.37 24.38 17.44
C PRO A 221 -11.32 23.29 16.90
N ASP A 222 -12.61 23.59 16.78
CA ASP A 222 -13.59 22.61 16.24
C ASP A 222 -13.25 22.18 14.80
N ARG A 223 -12.80 23.13 13.97
CA ARG A 223 -12.38 22.82 12.59
C ARG A 223 -11.09 22.02 12.56
N ALA A 224 -10.14 22.35 13.43
CA ALA A 224 -8.87 21.63 13.51
C ALA A 224 -9.07 20.19 13.98
N VAL A 225 -9.96 19.97 14.95
CA VAL A 225 -10.34 18.63 15.41
C VAL A 225 -11.06 17.84 14.32
N SER A 226 -12.05 18.43 13.64
CA SER A 226 -12.74 17.77 12.52
C SER A 226 -11.76 17.38 11.42
N LYS A 227 -10.85 18.29 11.05
CA LYS A 227 -9.85 18.04 10.01
C LYS A 227 -8.84 16.97 10.41
N MET A 228 -8.42 16.93 11.67
CA MET A 228 -7.54 15.86 12.16
C MET A 228 -8.26 14.51 12.12
N ALA A 229 -9.52 14.45 12.57
CA ALA A 229 -10.30 13.21 12.56
C ALA A 229 -10.52 12.68 11.13
N GLU A 230 -10.88 13.56 10.19
CA GLU A 230 -11.01 13.24 8.75
C GLU A 230 -9.68 12.70 8.18
N HIS A 231 -8.57 13.43 8.39
CA HIS A 231 -7.23 13.03 7.94
C HIS A 231 -6.86 11.64 8.44
N LEU A 232 -7.01 11.38 9.75
CA LEU A 232 -6.67 10.10 10.35
C LEU A 232 -7.56 8.96 9.87
N GLN A 233 -8.85 9.24 9.63
CA GLN A 233 -9.78 8.24 9.11
C GLN A 233 -9.40 7.85 7.67
N GLU A 234 -9.12 8.84 6.81
CA GLU A 234 -8.73 8.61 5.42
C GLU A 234 -7.38 7.88 5.32
N GLU A 235 -6.40 8.25 6.15
CA GLU A 235 -5.10 7.57 6.23
C GLU A 235 -5.26 6.12 6.68
N ARG A 236 -6.07 5.86 7.72
CA ARG A 236 -6.42 4.50 8.17
C ARG A 236 -7.04 3.68 7.06
N ASP A 237 -8.08 4.21 6.43
CA ASP A 237 -8.84 3.50 5.40
C ASP A 237 -7.94 3.19 4.20
N THR A 238 -7.04 4.10 3.85
CA THR A 238 -6.00 3.89 2.84
C THR A 238 -5.03 2.78 3.26
N ILE A 239 -4.50 2.81 4.49
CA ILE A 239 -3.59 1.76 4.97
C ILE A 239 -4.28 0.40 4.96
N LEU A 240 -5.52 0.31 5.42
CA LEU A 240 -6.29 -0.94 5.41
C LEU A 240 -6.51 -1.48 3.99
N GLN A 241 -6.58 -0.62 2.97
CA GLN A 241 -6.63 -1.06 1.56
C GLN A 241 -5.33 -1.75 1.11
N TYR A 242 -4.19 -1.32 1.64
CA TYR A 242 -2.86 -1.84 1.29
C TYR A 242 -2.34 -2.90 2.27
N LEU A 243 -2.97 -3.01 3.44
CA LEU A 243 -2.66 -4.02 4.43
C LEU A 243 -3.08 -5.40 3.92
N ASN A 244 -2.14 -6.34 3.91
CA ASN A 244 -2.44 -7.72 3.55
C ASN A 244 -3.15 -8.41 4.74
N PRO A 245 -4.31 -9.08 4.58
CA PRO A 245 -5.10 -9.64 5.69
C PRO A 245 -4.37 -10.67 6.58
N HIS A 246 -3.18 -11.12 6.16
CA HIS A 246 -2.37 -12.12 6.84
C HIS A 246 -0.97 -11.62 7.24
N GLY A 247 -0.72 -10.30 7.23
CA GLY A 247 0.53 -9.73 7.72
C GLY A 247 1.77 -10.13 6.91
N GLY A 248 1.64 -10.29 5.57
CA GLY A 248 2.74 -10.65 4.68
C GLY A 248 2.98 -9.61 3.57
N ALA A 249 4.24 -9.50 3.10
CA ALA A 249 4.68 -8.53 2.08
C ALA A 249 3.98 -8.71 0.71
N THR A 250 3.43 -7.62 0.15
CA THR A 250 3.13 -7.50 -1.29
C THR A 250 4.42 -7.35 -2.12
N PRO A 251 4.60 -8.05 -3.26
CA PRO A 251 5.81 -7.95 -4.09
C PRO A 251 5.96 -6.63 -4.87
N ARG A 252 7.21 -6.29 -5.23
CA ARG A 252 7.63 -5.13 -6.05
C ARG A 252 7.14 -5.24 -7.51
N SER A 253 6.72 -4.12 -8.11
CA SER A 253 6.25 -4.03 -9.51
C SER A 253 7.36 -3.98 -10.58
N ASP A 254 8.63 -3.74 -10.21
CA ASP A 254 9.63 -3.27 -11.19
C ASP A 254 10.81 -4.23 -11.42
N ALA A 255 10.82 -5.43 -10.81
CA ALA A 255 11.83 -6.44 -11.09
C ALA A 255 11.18 -7.61 -11.81
N ALA A 256 11.75 -8.00 -12.96
CA ALA A 256 11.36 -9.15 -13.77
C ALA A 256 10.73 -10.28 -12.93
N TRP A 257 9.44 -10.47 -13.17
CA TRP A 257 8.56 -11.48 -12.58
C TRP A 257 9.19 -12.87 -12.72
N SER A 258 9.89 -13.30 -11.68
CA SER A 258 9.93 -14.72 -11.36
C SER A 258 8.71 -14.96 -10.49
N LEU A 259 7.74 -15.71 -11.04
CA LEU A 259 6.63 -16.31 -10.32
C LEU A 259 7.11 -16.69 -8.91
N ARG A 260 6.58 -16.03 -7.86
CA ARG A 260 6.69 -16.56 -6.50
C ARG A 260 6.23 -18.02 -6.62
N GLN A 261 7.12 -18.95 -6.31
CA GLN A 261 6.77 -20.36 -6.25
C GLN A 261 5.60 -20.47 -5.27
N PRO A 262 4.43 -20.95 -5.69
CA PRO A 262 3.30 -21.07 -4.78
C PRO A 262 3.74 -21.94 -3.61
N ASP A 263 3.28 -21.66 -2.39
CA ASP A 263 3.59 -22.56 -1.29
C ASP A 263 2.95 -23.95 -1.52
N LEU A 264 3.27 -24.94 -0.69
CA LEU A 264 2.77 -26.30 -0.92
C LEU A 264 1.23 -26.39 -0.90
N GLY A 265 0.55 -25.50 -0.18
CA GLY A 265 -0.91 -25.41 -0.13
C GLY A 265 -1.50 -24.74 -1.36
N GLU A 266 -0.88 -23.64 -1.81
CA GLU A 266 -1.22 -22.95 -3.06
C GLU A 266 -0.95 -23.83 -4.28
N GLN A 267 0.15 -24.59 -4.31
CA GLN A 267 0.46 -25.56 -5.37
C GLN A 267 -0.58 -26.67 -5.42
N LYS A 268 -1.00 -27.17 -4.25
CA LYS A 268 -2.07 -28.17 -4.16
C LYS A 268 -3.42 -27.60 -4.59
N LEU A 269 -3.76 -26.37 -4.25
CA LEU A 269 -5.01 -25.73 -4.66
C LEU A 269 -5.01 -25.40 -6.17
N ALA A 270 -3.90 -24.87 -6.69
CA ALA A 270 -3.71 -24.56 -8.10
C ALA A 270 -3.80 -25.81 -8.97
N ALA A 271 -3.26 -26.94 -8.50
CA ALA A 271 -3.39 -28.23 -9.19
C ALA A 271 -4.82 -28.79 -9.20
N ARG A 272 -5.73 -28.23 -8.39
CA ARG A 272 -7.12 -28.71 -8.24
C ARG A 272 -8.14 -27.86 -8.98
N ILE A 273 -7.81 -26.61 -9.34
CA ILE A 273 -8.66 -25.79 -10.20
C ILE A 273 -8.48 -26.26 -11.64
N ARG A 274 -9.57 -26.73 -12.26
CA ARG A 274 -9.61 -27.15 -13.67
C ARG A 274 -10.39 -26.14 -14.49
N LEU A 275 -10.00 -25.97 -15.75
CA LEU A 275 -10.78 -25.20 -16.71
C LEU A 275 -11.58 -26.11 -17.63
N ARG A 276 -12.87 -25.80 -17.75
CA ARG A 276 -13.78 -26.45 -18.70
C ARG A 276 -14.48 -25.39 -19.55
N ARG A 277 -14.70 -25.68 -20.83
CA ARG A 277 -15.60 -24.85 -21.66
C ARG A 277 -17.05 -25.00 -21.22
N HIS A 278 -17.78 -23.89 -21.17
CA HIS A 278 -19.22 -23.96 -20.90
C HIS A 278 -19.93 -24.85 -21.93
N GLU A 279 -20.99 -25.50 -21.47
CA GLU A 279 -21.99 -26.19 -22.27
C GLU A 279 -23.32 -25.42 -22.18
N PRO A 280 -24.28 -25.66 -23.09
CA PRO A 280 -25.59 -25.01 -23.03
C PRO A 280 -26.31 -25.22 -21.69
N SER A 281 -26.07 -26.35 -21.01
CA SER A 281 -26.61 -26.67 -19.68
C SER A 281 -26.07 -25.75 -18.57
N ASP A 282 -24.97 -25.04 -18.79
CA ASP A 282 -24.37 -24.13 -17.81
C ASP A 282 -24.94 -22.70 -17.87
N LEU A 283 -25.67 -22.35 -18.93
CA LEU A 283 -26.18 -21.00 -19.14
C LEU A 283 -27.05 -20.49 -17.97
N PRO A 284 -27.96 -21.29 -17.37
CA PRO A 284 -28.69 -20.86 -16.18
C PRO A 284 -27.79 -20.55 -14.98
N LEU A 285 -26.70 -21.30 -14.80
CA LEU A 285 -25.74 -21.06 -13.72
C LEU A 285 -24.94 -19.77 -13.97
N LEU A 286 -24.50 -19.53 -15.20
CA LEU A 286 -23.80 -18.32 -15.61
C LEU A 286 -24.68 -17.07 -15.40
N GLY A 287 -25.96 -17.14 -15.76
CA GLY A 287 -26.93 -16.08 -15.50
C GLY A 287 -27.02 -15.73 -14.02
N ARG A 288 -27.18 -16.75 -13.14
CA ARG A 288 -27.21 -16.56 -11.68
C ARG A 288 -25.91 -15.99 -11.12
N MET A 289 -24.76 -16.50 -11.56
CA MET A 289 -23.46 -15.99 -11.12
C MET A 289 -23.24 -14.53 -11.52
N ASN A 290 -23.64 -14.16 -12.75
CA ASN A 290 -23.53 -12.78 -13.19
C ASN A 290 -24.50 -11.83 -12.48
N ARG A 291 -25.71 -12.29 -12.17
CA ARG A 291 -26.65 -11.56 -11.30
C ARG A 291 -26.03 -11.23 -9.95
N GLN A 292 -25.50 -12.26 -9.27
CA GLN A 292 -24.82 -12.09 -7.99
C GLN A 292 -23.64 -11.11 -8.10
N SER A 293 -22.88 -11.16 -9.19
CA SER A 293 -21.79 -10.21 -9.46
C SER A 293 -22.26 -8.76 -9.53
N LEU A 294 -23.39 -8.52 -10.22
CA LEU A 294 -23.97 -7.18 -10.37
C LEU A 294 -24.51 -6.66 -9.04
N ASP A 295 -25.18 -7.53 -8.28
CA ASP A 295 -25.74 -7.18 -6.96
C ASP A 295 -24.62 -6.84 -5.97
N ASP A 296 -23.54 -7.63 -5.94
CA ASP A 296 -22.38 -7.38 -5.08
C ASP A 296 -21.64 -6.06 -5.43
N GLN A 297 -21.76 -5.59 -6.68
CA GLN A 297 -21.14 -4.35 -7.16
C GLN A 297 -22.07 -3.13 -7.06
N GLY A 298 -23.28 -3.30 -6.52
CA GLY A 298 -24.28 -2.23 -6.44
C GLY A 298 -24.70 -1.68 -7.81
N HIS A 299 -24.60 -2.50 -8.87
CA HIS A 299 -24.84 -2.07 -10.23
C HIS A 299 -26.32 -1.82 -10.50
N ARG A 300 -26.67 -0.71 -11.17
CA ARG A 300 -28.06 -0.37 -11.54
C ARG A 300 -28.66 -1.20 -12.70
N ASN A 301 -28.09 -2.37 -13.00
CA ASN A 301 -28.52 -3.17 -14.15
C ASN A 301 -29.77 -3.99 -13.79
N ALA A 302 -30.90 -3.61 -14.36
CA ALA A 302 -32.23 -4.15 -14.07
C ALA A 302 -32.56 -5.48 -14.76
N MET A 303 -31.61 -6.13 -15.45
CA MET A 303 -31.89 -7.44 -16.06
C MET A 303 -32.31 -8.47 -14.98
N THR A 304 -32.77 -9.68 -15.35
CA THR A 304 -33.00 -10.79 -14.41
C THR A 304 -31.95 -11.91 -14.53
N ALA A 305 -32.11 -12.97 -13.74
CA ALA A 305 -31.46 -14.29 -13.90
C ALA A 305 -31.42 -14.77 -15.36
N GLU A 306 -32.62 -14.88 -15.88
CA GLU A 306 -33.00 -15.48 -17.15
C GLU A 306 -32.56 -14.60 -18.33
N GLN A 307 -32.69 -13.29 -18.19
CA GLN A 307 -32.20 -12.36 -19.22
C GLN A 307 -30.67 -12.35 -19.34
N LEU A 308 -29.95 -12.61 -18.23
CA LEU A 308 -28.50 -12.77 -18.28
C LEU A 308 -28.09 -14.11 -18.86
N GLU A 309 -28.85 -15.18 -18.60
CA GLU A 309 -28.69 -16.47 -19.27
C GLU A 309 -28.76 -16.33 -20.80
N GLU A 310 -29.82 -15.69 -21.32
CA GLU A 310 -29.95 -15.41 -22.76
C GLU A 310 -28.77 -14.59 -23.30
N ARG A 311 -28.27 -13.64 -22.50
CA ARG A 311 -27.10 -12.83 -22.85
C ARG A 311 -25.82 -13.66 -22.98
N PHE A 312 -25.60 -14.65 -22.12
CA PHE A 312 -24.47 -15.58 -22.26
C PHE A 312 -24.60 -16.46 -23.51
N ALA A 313 -25.81 -16.89 -23.86
CA ALA A 313 -26.06 -17.62 -25.11
C ALA A 313 -25.67 -16.77 -26.33
N GLN A 314 -26.09 -15.50 -26.36
CA GLN A 314 -25.72 -14.56 -27.43
C GLN A 314 -24.21 -14.31 -27.50
N PHE A 315 -23.52 -14.21 -26.36
CA PHE A 315 -22.06 -14.10 -26.36
C PHE A 315 -21.41 -15.31 -27.03
N ALA A 316 -21.84 -16.52 -26.69
CA ALA A 316 -21.30 -17.74 -27.30
C ALA A 316 -21.52 -17.76 -28.83
N GLU A 317 -22.70 -17.37 -29.31
CA GLU A 317 -23.00 -17.24 -30.75
C GLU A 317 -22.13 -16.19 -31.45
N GLN A 318 -21.78 -15.10 -30.75
CA GLN A 318 -20.92 -14.01 -31.26
C GLN A 318 -19.41 -14.30 -31.15
N GLY A 319 -19.05 -15.59 -30.97
CA GLY A 319 -17.66 -16.03 -30.92
C GLY A 319 -16.94 -15.67 -29.62
N TRP A 320 -17.67 -15.35 -28.55
CA TRP A 320 -17.07 -15.26 -27.22
C TRP A 320 -16.82 -16.65 -26.64
N SER A 321 -15.77 -16.70 -25.85
CA SER A 321 -15.30 -17.87 -25.17
C SER A 321 -15.64 -17.77 -23.68
N ILE A 322 -16.40 -18.74 -23.16
CA ILE A 322 -16.69 -18.85 -21.73
C ILE A 322 -15.97 -20.07 -21.16
N ASP A 323 -15.05 -19.85 -20.22
CA ASP A 323 -14.39 -20.91 -19.44
C ASP A 323 -14.94 -20.89 -18.01
N LEU A 324 -15.24 -22.08 -17.49
CA LEU A 324 -15.67 -22.30 -16.11
C LEU A 324 -14.47 -22.76 -15.28
N PHE A 325 -14.38 -22.22 -14.06
CA PHE A 325 -13.42 -22.66 -13.06
C PHE A 325 -14.08 -23.74 -12.19
N VAL A 326 -13.50 -24.95 -12.19
CA VAL A 326 -14.03 -26.10 -11.45
C VAL A 326 -13.06 -26.48 -10.34
N LEU A 327 -13.55 -26.57 -9.11
CA LEU A 327 -12.79 -27.03 -7.94
C LEU A 327 -13.63 -28.10 -7.23
N GLU A 328 -13.06 -29.30 -7.03
CA GLU A 328 -13.77 -30.41 -6.37
C GLU A 328 -15.14 -30.74 -7.01
N ASP A 329 -15.19 -30.70 -8.35
CA ASP A 329 -16.38 -30.91 -9.17
C ASP A 329 -17.48 -29.84 -9.06
N GLU A 330 -17.23 -28.76 -8.31
CA GLU A 330 -18.09 -27.58 -8.25
C GLU A 330 -17.59 -26.45 -9.14
N VAL A 331 -18.50 -25.77 -9.85
CA VAL A 331 -18.17 -24.56 -10.60
C VAL A 331 -18.07 -23.39 -9.62
N ILE A 332 -16.86 -22.87 -9.46
CA ILE A 332 -16.54 -21.76 -8.54
C ILE A 332 -16.46 -20.40 -9.24
N GLY A 333 -16.63 -20.35 -10.57
CA GLY A 333 -16.61 -19.09 -11.31
C GLY A 333 -16.49 -19.26 -12.81
N TYR A 334 -16.33 -18.14 -13.51
CA TYR A 334 -16.19 -18.11 -14.96
C TYR A 334 -15.28 -16.97 -15.46
N ALA A 335 -14.76 -17.14 -16.67
CA ALA A 335 -14.14 -16.10 -17.47
C ALA A 335 -14.81 -16.02 -18.85
N LEU A 336 -15.21 -14.82 -19.25
CA LEU A 336 -15.77 -14.49 -20.56
C LEU A 336 -14.74 -13.66 -21.33
N HIS A 337 -14.21 -14.20 -22.42
CA HIS A 337 -13.12 -13.58 -23.16
C HIS A 337 -13.20 -13.83 -24.66
N ARG A 338 -12.45 -13.05 -25.45
CA ARG A 338 -12.37 -13.20 -26.91
C ARG A 338 -11.07 -12.61 -27.45
N TYR A 339 -10.56 -13.15 -28.54
CA TYR A 339 -9.49 -12.51 -29.30
C TYR A 339 -10.05 -11.40 -30.19
N GLU A 340 -9.41 -10.24 -30.16
CA GLU A 340 -9.77 -9.07 -30.97
C GLU A 340 -8.53 -8.51 -31.66
N PRO A 341 -8.68 -7.79 -32.80
CA PRO A 341 -7.59 -7.04 -33.39
C PRO A 341 -6.98 -6.07 -32.38
N ASP A 342 -5.65 -5.98 -32.35
CA ASP A 342 -4.97 -5.05 -31.47
C ASP A 342 -4.87 -3.66 -32.12
N PRO A 343 -5.46 -2.61 -31.51
CA PRO A 343 -5.42 -1.27 -32.10
C PRO A 343 -4.03 -0.62 -32.04
N LEU A 344 -3.12 -1.13 -31.20
CA LEU A 344 -1.77 -0.61 -30.99
C LEU A 344 -0.72 -1.33 -31.85
N GLU A 345 -1.05 -2.51 -32.38
CA GLU A 345 -0.16 -3.31 -33.21
C GLU A 345 -0.88 -3.73 -34.50
N PRO A 346 -0.60 -3.08 -35.64
CA PRO A 346 -1.18 -3.46 -36.93
C PRO A 346 -0.90 -4.93 -37.26
N GLY A 347 -1.97 -5.74 -37.41
CA GLY A 347 -1.88 -7.19 -37.62
C GLY A 347 -1.71 -8.03 -36.34
N GLY A 348 -1.57 -7.38 -35.19
CA GLY A 348 -1.56 -7.99 -33.86
C GLY A 348 -2.95 -8.37 -33.38
N ARG A 349 -3.01 -9.23 -32.36
CA ARG A 349 -4.23 -9.63 -31.67
C ARG A 349 -4.05 -9.49 -30.17
N ARG A 350 -5.11 -9.05 -29.49
CA ARG A 350 -5.21 -9.00 -28.04
C ARG A 350 -6.36 -9.85 -27.54
N ILE A 351 -6.33 -10.19 -26.26
CA ILE A 351 -7.39 -10.89 -25.56
C ILE A 351 -8.23 -9.87 -24.82
N HIS A 352 -9.50 -9.77 -25.15
CA HIS A 352 -10.48 -9.02 -24.38
C HIS A 352 -11.05 -9.93 -23.30
N LEU A 353 -10.72 -9.68 -22.03
CA LEU A 353 -11.34 -10.33 -20.87
C LEU A 353 -12.51 -9.47 -20.37
N ARG A 354 -13.71 -9.75 -20.88
CA ARG A 354 -14.92 -8.96 -20.62
C ARG A 354 -15.55 -9.27 -19.26
N GLY A 355 -15.46 -10.53 -18.83
CA GLY A 355 -16.07 -10.97 -17.58
C GLY A 355 -15.14 -11.89 -16.83
N TYR A 356 -15.01 -11.67 -15.53
CA TYR A 356 -14.27 -12.53 -14.62
C TYR A 356 -15.00 -12.55 -13.28
N TYR A 357 -15.37 -13.73 -12.82
CA TYR A 357 -16.16 -13.87 -11.61
C TYR A 357 -15.77 -15.13 -10.85
N ILE A 358 -15.74 -15.01 -9.52
CA ILE A 358 -15.57 -16.10 -8.57
C ILE A 358 -16.68 -15.98 -7.52
N VAL A 359 -17.24 -17.11 -7.09
CA VAL A 359 -18.30 -17.14 -6.07
C VAL A 359 -17.83 -16.55 -4.74
N LYS A 360 -18.75 -15.89 -4.02
CA LYS A 360 -18.45 -14.99 -2.88
C LYS A 360 -17.66 -15.66 -1.77
N ASP A 361 -18.00 -16.89 -1.41
CA ASP A 361 -17.34 -17.72 -0.39
C ASP A 361 -15.87 -18.05 -0.72
N ARG A 362 -15.47 -17.91 -2.00
CA ARG A 362 -14.10 -18.19 -2.46
C ARG A 362 -13.29 -16.94 -2.76
N ARG A 363 -13.88 -15.74 -2.77
CA ARG A 363 -13.19 -14.48 -3.14
C ARG A 363 -12.12 -14.01 -2.16
N LEU A 364 -12.24 -14.38 -0.88
CA LEU A 364 -11.27 -14.04 0.17
C LEU A 364 -10.11 -15.05 0.26
N SER A 365 -10.09 -16.05 -0.61
CA SER A 365 -9.01 -17.04 -0.73
C SER A 365 -8.09 -16.75 -1.92
N ASP A 366 -7.08 -17.60 -2.14
CA ASP A 366 -6.25 -17.55 -3.36
C ASP A 366 -6.99 -17.98 -4.64
N ALA A 367 -8.21 -18.53 -4.54
CA ALA A 367 -8.95 -19.07 -5.69
C ALA A 367 -9.07 -18.08 -6.88
N PRO A 368 -9.36 -16.78 -6.69
CA PRO A 368 -9.41 -15.84 -7.80
C PRO A 368 -8.08 -15.64 -8.51
N ARG A 369 -6.95 -15.65 -7.80
CA ARG A 369 -5.64 -15.52 -8.43
C ARG A 369 -5.27 -16.80 -9.17
N LEU A 370 -5.48 -17.95 -8.55
CA LEU A 370 -5.14 -19.25 -9.12
C LEU A 370 -5.99 -19.60 -10.34
N ALA A 371 -7.29 -19.26 -10.32
CA ALA A 371 -8.17 -19.42 -11.48
C ALA A 371 -7.72 -18.55 -12.67
N PHE A 372 -7.31 -17.30 -12.42
CA PHE A 372 -6.78 -16.44 -13.47
C PHE A 372 -5.45 -16.97 -14.02
N GLN A 373 -4.53 -17.42 -13.16
CA GLN A 373 -3.28 -18.04 -13.60
C GLN A 373 -3.52 -19.30 -14.43
N ALA A 374 -4.48 -20.14 -14.06
CA ALA A 374 -4.85 -21.33 -14.81
C ALA A 374 -5.45 -20.95 -16.18
N LEU A 375 -6.29 -19.91 -16.24
CA LEU A 375 -6.79 -19.36 -17.51
C LEU A 375 -5.66 -18.91 -18.43
N VAL A 376 -4.74 -18.09 -17.92
CA VAL A 376 -3.61 -17.59 -18.71
C VAL A 376 -2.73 -18.73 -19.22
N LYS A 377 -2.44 -19.70 -18.35
CA LYS A 377 -1.59 -20.84 -18.68
C LYS A 377 -2.21 -21.79 -19.70
N GLU A 378 -3.51 -22.05 -19.62
CA GLU A 378 -4.19 -23.06 -20.43
C GLU A 378 -4.83 -22.52 -21.71
N ARG A 379 -5.13 -21.21 -21.78
CA ARG A 379 -5.87 -20.62 -22.92
C ARG A 379 -5.06 -19.64 -23.75
N TYR A 380 -4.02 -19.01 -23.20
CA TYR A 380 -3.30 -17.93 -23.87
C TYR A 380 -1.85 -18.31 -24.15
N ARG A 381 -1.26 -17.67 -25.16
CA ARG A 381 0.14 -17.87 -25.53
C ARG A 381 1.03 -16.85 -24.82
N PRO A 382 2.27 -17.21 -24.47
CA PRO A 382 3.24 -16.26 -23.96
C PRO A 382 3.41 -15.07 -24.91
N GLY A 383 3.39 -13.85 -24.35
CA GLY A 383 3.54 -12.61 -25.11
C GLY A 383 2.24 -12.01 -25.66
N GLU A 384 1.10 -12.71 -25.55
CA GLU A 384 -0.20 -12.13 -25.90
C GLU A 384 -0.67 -11.12 -24.83
N ARG A 385 -1.27 -10.01 -25.27
CA ARG A 385 -1.75 -8.95 -24.39
C ARG A 385 -3.20 -9.20 -23.99
N ILE A 386 -3.49 -9.06 -22.70
CA ILE A 386 -4.85 -9.14 -22.15
C ILE A 386 -5.29 -7.73 -21.79
N TYR A 387 -6.49 -7.36 -22.20
CA TYR A 387 -7.14 -6.11 -21.83
C TYR A 387 -8.51 -6.40 -21.22
N LEU A 388 -8.93 -5.54 -20.30
CA LEU A 388 -10.24 -5.59 -19.66
C LEU A 388 -10.71 -4.17 -19.34
N GLU A 389 -12.01 -4.03 -19.17
CA GLU A 389 -12.64 -2.80 -18.70
C GLU A 389 -13.01 -2.99 -17.22
N ALA A 390 -12.30 -2.28 -16.34
CA ALA A 390 -12.60 -2.30 -14.91
C ALA A 390 -13.57 -1.17 -14.57
N ILE A 391 -14.68 -1.50 -13.92
CA ILE A 391 -15.65 -0.50 -13.45
C ILE A 391 -14.96 0.45 -12.47
N GLU A 392 -15.19 1.75 -12.66
CA GLU A 392 -14.49 2.79 -11.91
C GLU A 392 -14.74 2.69 -10.39
N ASN A 393 -15.97 2.37 -10.00
CA ASN A 393 -16.41 2.21 -8.61
C ASN A 393 -16.21 0.78 -8.06
N ASN A 394 -15.33 -0.02 -8.65
CA ASN A 394 -14.96 -1.35 -8.14
C ASN A 394 -13.48 -1.38 -7.69
N PRO A 395 -13.15 -0.78 -6.54
CA PRO A 395 -11.76 -0.70 -6.05
C PRO A 395 -11.16 -2.08 -5.79
N GLY A 396 -11.94 -3.05 -5.30
CA GLY A 396 -11.50 -4.43 -5.09
C GLY A 396 -11.11 -5.14 -6.40
N GLY A 397 -11.90 -4.94 -7.46
CA GLY A 397 -11.59 -5.43 -8.80
C GLY A 397 -10.34 -4.78 -9.40
N LYS A 398 -10.21 -3.46 -9.29
CA LYS A 398 -9.01 -2.72 -9.73
C LYS A 398 -7.74 -3.21 -9.03
N LEU A 399 -7.80 -3.41 -7.71
CA LEU A 399 -6.71 -3.97 -6.91
C LEU A 399 -6.38 -5.40 -7.31
N PHE A 400 -7.39 -6.25 -7.54
CA PHE A 400 -7.18 -7.61 -8.03
C PHE A 400 -6.43 -7.62 -9.37
N TRP A 401 -6.84 -6.80 -10.33
CA TRP A 401 -6.19 -6.73 -11.64
C TRP A 401 -4.78 -6.15 -11.56
N ALA A 402 -4.58 -5.09 -10.78
CA ALA A 402 -3.25 -4.55 -10.51
C ALA A 402 -2.31 -5.60 -9.89
N ARG A 403 -2.80 -6.39 -8.92
CA ARG A 403 -2.06 -7.53 -8.32
C ARG A 403 -1.74 -8.64 -9.32
N ASN A 404 -2.49 -8.76 -10.42
CA ASN A 404 -2.25 -9.71 -11.50
C ASN A 404 -1.50 -9.09 -12.69
N GLY A 405 -0.85 -7.94 -12.50
CA GLY A 405 0.06 -7.35 -13.48
C GLY A 405 -0.61 -6.46 -14.53
N PHE A 406 -1.90 -6.15 -14.38
CA PHE A 406 -2.56 -5.17 -15.24
C PHE A 406 -2.17 -3.75 -14.82
N THR A 407 -1.80 -2.94 -15.80
CA THR A 407 -1.60 -1.50 -15.62
C THR A 407 -2.80 -0.74 -16.19
N PRO A 408 -3.27 0.34 -15.54
CA PRO A 408 -4.32 1.18 -16.12
C PRO A 408 -3.89 1.71 -17.48
N PHE A 409 -4.71 1.48 -18.50
CA PHE A 409 -4.46 1.93 -19.86
C PHE A 409 -5.77 2.51 -20.42
N SER A 410 -5.85 3.84 -20.47
CA SER A 410 -6.99 4.68 -20.88
C SER A 410 -8.08 4.95 -19.82
N THR A 411 -8.37 6.25 -19.61
CA THR A 411 -9.57 6.77 -18.94
C THR A 411 -10.51 7.25 -20.05
N ILE A 412 -11.41 6.40 -20.56
CA ILE A 412 -12.33 6.82 -21.62
C ILE A 412 -13.33 7.81 -21.00
N MET A 413 -13.34 9.05 -21.49
CA MET A 413 -14.38 10.04 -21.23
C MET A 413 -15.20 10.21 -22.50
N GLU A 414 -16.48 9.86 -22.44
CA GLU A 414 -17.45 10.09 -23.52
C GLU A 414 -18.30 11.31 -23.18
N TYR A 415 -18.34 12.27 -24.11
CA TYR A 415 -19.25 13.40 -24.08
C TYR A 415 -20.34 13.15 -25.12
N LEU A 416 -21.58 13.00 -24.65
CA LEU A 416 -22.74 12.95 -25.53
C LEU A 416 -23.03 14.38 -25.99
N ILE A 417 -22.91 14.63 -27.29
CA ILE A 417 -23.45 15.86 -27.90
C ILE A 417 -24.94 15.59 -28.10
N ASP A 418 -25.79 16.29 -27.36
CA ASP A 418 -27.23 16.31 -27.63
C ASP A 418 -27.47 17.05 -28.96
N ASP A 419 -28.39 16.56 -29.79
CA ASP A 419 -28.89 17.26 -30.98
C ASP A 419 -29.72 18.49 -30.55
N ALA A 420 -29.07 19.50 -29.96
CA ALA A 420 -29.60 20.84 -29.76
C ALA A 420 -28.48 21.84 -29.42
N GLY A 421 -27.71 22.26 -30.42
CA GLY A 421 -27.03 23.57 -30.47
C GLY A 421 -25.72 23.70 -29.68
#